data_AF-A0A2E9FLF0-F1
#
_entry.id   AF-A0A2E9FLF0-F1
#
_cell.length_a   1.000
_cell.length_b   1.000
_cell.length_c   1.000
_cell.angle_alpha   90.00
_cell.angle_beta   90.00
_cell.angle_gamma   90.00
#
_symmetry.space_group_name_H-M   'P 1'
#
loop_
_entity.id
_entity.type
_entity.pdbx_description
1 polymer ?
#
loop_
_entity_poly.entity_id
_entity_poly.type
_entity_poly.pdbx_seq_one_letter_code
_entity_poly.pdbx_strand_id
1 'polypeptide(L)'
;MSTKKSKDNLVNTSSGVMRLEWADKNKSRMRRVDQRNIDRYMLDGKINSEQHGAANWYYNLSSMAQASPHVVSQIGKMRVGTSKPVISNKQAEARLVLGRVESFVKKNTSHDYLSVMRNVVVYDESMREQQRKYGGNVRRQGMSMLRDALDELYKVMGKYAKYI
;
A
#
# COMPACT_ATOMS: atom_id res chain seq x y z
N MET A 1 37.97 -8.13 -6.95
CA MET A 1 36.90 -8.07 -7.98
C MET A 1 36.10 -6.80 -7.76
N SER A 2 36.18 -5.86 -8.71
CA SER A 2 35.66 -4.50 -8.60
C SER A 2 34.12 -4.46 -8.60
N THR A 3 33.57 -3.70 -7.66
CA THR A 3 32.16 -3.38 -7.47
C THR A 3 31.65 -2.51 -8.63
N LYS A 4 31.02 -3.12 -9.64
CA LYS A 4 30.17 -2.37 -10.57
C LYS A 4 28.90 -1.92 -9.84
N LYS A 5 28.97 -0.76 -9.18
CA LYS A 5 27.79 0.08 -8.93
C LYS A 5 27.15 0.34 -10.30
N SER A 6 26.07 -0.39 -10.61
CA SER A 6 25.16 -0.02 -11.69
C SER A 6 24.78 1.44 -11.45
N LYS A 7 25.28 2.36 -12.28
CA LYS A 7 24.72 3.69 -12.39
C LYS A 7 23.30 3.47 -12.90
N ASP A 8 22.33 3.49 -12.00
CA ASP A 8 20.93 3.62 -12.37
C ASP A 8 20.84 4.86 -13.27
N ASN A 9 20.58 4.67 -14.56
CA ASN A 9 20.45 5.78 -15.50
C ASN A 9 19.12 6.46 -15.21
N LEU A 10 19.19 7.52 -14.42
CA LEU A 10 18.06 8.39 -14.10
C LEU A 10 17.83 9.33 -15.30
N VAL A 11 16.59 9.39 -15.75
CA VAL A 11 16.12 10.21 -16.87
C VAL A 11 15.06 11.16 -16.33
N ASN A 12 15.34 12.47 -16.36
CA ASN A 12 14.35 13.47 -15.99
C ASN A 12 13.38 13.68 -17.17
N THR A 13 12.09 13.45 -16.91
CA THR A 13 11.01 13.69 -17.87
C THR A 13 10.07 14.77 -17.32
N SER A 14 9.22 15.36 -18.16
CA SER A 14 8.15 16.27 -17.71
C SER A 14 7.19 15.59 -16.72
N SER A 15 7.06 14.27 -16.80
CA SER A 15 6.32 13.42 -15.88
C SER A 15 7.12 13.03 -14.62
N GLY A 16 8.34 13.49 -14.40
CA GLY A 16 9.16 13.20 -13.20
C GLY A 16 10.44 12.41 -13.49
N VAL A 17 11.10 11.95 -12.42
CA VAL A 17 12.36 11.21 -12.52
C VAL A 17 12.06 9.75 -12.85
N MET A 18 12.51 9.31 -14.02
CA MET A 18 12.45 7.93 -14.44
C MET A 18 13.80 7.24 -14.21
N ARG A 19 13.79 5.93 -13.98
CA ARG A 19 14.95 5.06 -13.91
C ARG A 19 14.85 4.01 -15.00
N LEU A 20 15.91 3.88 -15.78
CA LEU A 20 16.07 2.77 -16.72
C LEU A 20 16.66 1.57 -15.99
N GLU A 21 15.91 0.47 -15.93
CA GLU A 21 16.35 -0.79 -15.32
C GLU A 21 16.29 -1.92 -16.35
N TRP A 22 17.21 -2.88 -16.27
CA TRP A 22 17.12 -4.10 -17.06
C TRP A 22 16.05 -5.05 -16.46
N ALA A 23 14.98 -5.24 -17.23
CA ALA A 23 13.96 -6.29 -17.16
C ALA A 23 14.51 -7.69 -16.97
N ASP A 24 15.35 -8.02 -17.93
CA ASP A 24 15.96 -9.31 -18.17
C ASP A 24 17.21 -9.06 -19.05
N LYS A 25 17.95 -10.10 -19.42
CA LYS A 25 19.15 -10.02 -20.26
C LYS A 25 18.94 -9.23 -21.56
N ASN A 26 17.72 -9.26 -22.11
CA ASN A 26 17.40 -8.66 -23.42
C ASN A 26 16.30 -7.59 -23.35
N LYS A 27 15.79 -7.25 -22.16
CA LYS A 27 14.64 -6.33 -22.02
C LYS A 27 15.00 -5.24 -21.03
N SER A 28 14.92 -3.97 -21.44
CA SER A 28 14.97 -2.83 -20.53
C SER A 28 13.55 -2.31 -20.28
N ARG A 29 13.36 -1.63 -19.15
CA ARG A 29 12.12 -0.92 -18.81
C ARG A 29 12.44 0.42 -18.17
N MET A 30 11.61 1.40 -18.46
CA MET A 30 11.67 2.72 -17.85
C MET A 30 10.60 2.81 -16.75
N ARG A 31 10.96 3.30 -15.57
CA ARG A 31 10.10 3.31 -14.38
C ARG A 31 10.18 4.63 -13.64
N ARG A 32 9.09 5.12 -13.05
CA ARG A 32 9.16 6.30 -12.18
C ARG A 32 9.87 5.93 -10.87
N VAL A 33 10.76 6.79 -10.38
CA VAL A 33 11.51 6.53 -9.14
C VAL A 33 10.60 6.46 -7.91
N ASP A 34 9.55 7.28 -7.88
CA ASP A 34 8.53 7.39 -6.84
C ASP A 34 7.33 6.45 -7.05
N GLN A 35 7.42 5.50 -8.00
CA GLN A 35 6.33 4.56 -8.25
C GLN A 35 6.17 3.55 -7.10
N ARG A 36 4.97 3.48 -6.52
CA ARG A 36 4.62 2.53 -5.45
C ARG A 36 4.77 1.09 -5.92
N ASN A 37 5.07 0.18 -4.99
CA ASN A 37 5.24 -1.24 -5.25
C ASN A 37 3.98 -1.91 -5.79
N ILE A 38 2.78 -1.45 -5.38
CA ILE A 38 1.52 -1.98 -5.93
C ILE A 38 1.38 -1.68 -7.43
N ASP A 39 1.76 -0.48 -7.86
CA ASP A 39 1.74 -0.07 -9.26
C ASP A 39 2.77 -0.88 -10.06
N ARG A 40 3.93 -1.18 -9.46
CA ARG A 40 4.94 -2.08 -10.05
C ARG A 40 4.41 -3.49 -10.22
N TYR A 41 3.67 -4.03 -9.25
CA TYR A 41 3.11 -5.38 -9.35
C TYR A 41 2.04 -5.48 -10.42
N MET A 42 1.24 -4.43 -10.63
CA MET A 42 0.30 -4.38 -11.75
C MET A 42 1.02 -4.39 -13.10
N LEU A 43 2.02 -3.51 -13.28
CA LEU A 43 2.81 -3.44 -14.53
C LEU A 43 3.61 -4.72 -14.82
N ASP A 44 4.08 -5.41 -13.78
CA ASP A 44 4.77 -6.68 -13.90
C ASP A 44 3.80 -7.86 -14.11
N GLY A 45 2.49 -7.62 -14.22
CA GLY A 45 1.46 -8.66 -14.40
C GLY A 45 1.27 -9.57 -13.17
N LYS A 46 1.75 -9.13 -12.00
CA LYS A 46 1.70 -9.90 -10.76
C LYS A 46 0.38 -9.76 -10.02
N ILE A 47 -0.38 -8.71 -10.28
CA ILE A 47 -1.75 -8.52 -9.81
C ILE A 47 -2.61 -8.04 -11.00
N ASN A 48 -3.91 -8.31 -10.95
CA ASN A 48 -4.84 -7.85 -11.98
C ASN A 48 -5.36 -6.42 -11.69
N SER A 49 -6.16 -5.86 -12.60
CA SER A 49 -6.72 -4.50 -12.47
C SER A 49 -7.71 -4.36 -11.31
N GLU A 50 -8.46 -5.41 -10.99
CA GLU A 50 -9.43 -5.40 -9.89
C GLU A 50 -8.72 -5.36 -8.53
N GLN A 51 -7.69 -6.19 -8.35
CA GLN A 51 -6.81 -6.21 -7.19
C GLN A 51 -6.07 -4.88 -7.02
N HIS A 52 -5.63 -4.26 -8.12
CA HIS A 52 -5.02 -2.93 -8.10
C HIS A 52 -6.03 -1.85 -7.67
N GLY A 53 -7.26 -1.90 -8.19
CA GLY A 53 -8.36 -1.02 -7.77
C GLY A 53 -8.67 -1.16 -6.27
N ALA A 54 -8.78 -2.39 -5.78
CA ALA A 54 -8.98 -2.67 -4.36
C ALA A 54 -7.83 -2.15 -3.49
N ALA A 55 -6.59 -2.35 -3.92
CA ALA A 55 -5.42 -1.84 -3.21
C ALA A 55 -5.41 -0.30 -3.13
N ASN A 56 -5.76 0.39 -4.21
CA ASN A 56 -5.87 1.85 -4.20
C ASN A 56 -6.97 2.34 -3.28
N TRP A 57 -8.13 1.68 -3.30
CA TRP A 57 -9.22 1.96 -2.38
C TRP A 57 -8.78 1.78 -0.92
N TYR A 58 -8.12 0.67 -0.59
CA TYR A 58 -7.63 0.44 0.78
C TYR A 58 -6.53 1.41 1.20
N TYR A 59 -5.65 1.82 0.27
CA TYR A 59 -4.67 2.87 0.53
C TYR A 59 -5.35 4.20 0.89
N ASN A 60 -6.34 4.62 0.11
CA ASN A 60 -7.10 5.85 0.37
C ASN A 60 -7.85 5.79 1.70
N LEU A 61 -8.53 4.68 1.98
CA LEU A 61 -9.20 4.45 3.27
C LEU A 61 -8.21 4.49 4.45
N SER A 62 -7.05 3.85 4.31
CA SER A 62 -6.00 3.84 5.32
C SER A 62 -5.41 5.24 5.54
N SER A 63 -5.20 6.01 4.47
CA SER A 63 -4.71 7.39 4.52
C SER A 63 -5.73 8.30 5.23
N MET A 64 -7.03 8.16 4.94
CA MET A 64 -8.09 8.88 5.64
C MET A 64 -8.21 8.50 7.12
N ALA A 65 -7.88 7.24 7.48
CA ALA A 65 -7.91 6.76 8.85
C ALA A 65 -6.68 7.21 9.67
N GLN A 66 -5.55 7.49 9.01
CA GLN A 66 -4.35 8.01 9.66
C GLN A 66 -4.60 9.43 10.18
N ALA A 67 -4.13 9.71 11.40
CA ALA A 67 -4.13 11.08 11.90
C ALA A 67 -3.04 11.85 11.15
N SER A 68 -3.41 12.81 10.30
CA SER A 68 -2.45 13.79 9.79
C SER A 68 -1.82 14.51 10.98
N PRO A 69 -0.49 14.52 11.14
CA PRO A 69 0.13 15.22 12.25
C PRO A 69 -0.15 16.72 12.22
N HIS A 70 -0.39 17.32 11.06
CA HIS A 70 -0.55 18.77 10.89
C HIS A 70 -1.77 19.06 10.00
N VAL A 71 -2.39 20.21 10.22
CA VAL A 71 -3.61 20.73 9.55
C VAL A 71 -4.95 20.32 10.19
N VAL A 72 -5.11 20.59 11.48
CA VAL A 72 -6.40 21.17 11.92
C VAL A 72 -6.10 22.64 12.18
N SER A 73 -6.51 23.52 11.26
CA SER A 73 -6.54 24.95 11.54
C SER A 73 -7.32 25.14 12.84
N GLN A 74 -6.73 25.89 13.77
CA GLN A 74 -7.30 26.19 15.07
C GLN A 74 -8.47 27.18 14.98
N ILE A 75 -9.41 26.96 14.06
CA ILE A 75 -10.62 27.77 13.94
C ILE A 75 -11.81 26.86 14.27
N GLY A 76 -12.29 26.96 15.51
CA GLY A 76 -13.62 26.49 15.89
C GLY A 76 -13.74 25.19 16.70
N LYS A 77 -12.67 24.63 17.31
CA LYS A 77 -12.81 23.46 18.21
C LYS A 77 -12.40 23.78 19.64
N MET A 78 -13.38 23.77 20.55
CA MET A 78 -13.17 23.76 22.01
C MET A 78 -12.29 22.57 22.40
N ARG A 79 -11.15 22.86 23.05
CA ARG A 79 -10.36 21.87 23.78
C ARG A 79 -11.11 21.55 25.08
N VAL A 80 -11.75 20.39 25.14
CA VAL A 80 -12.09 19.76 26.41
C VAL A 80 -11.02 18.69 26.66
N GLY A 81 -10.32 18.82 27.79
CA GLY A 81 -9.07 18.14 28.09
C GLY A 81 -9.10 16.64 27.79
N THR A 82 -8.14 16.20 26.98
CA THR A 82 -7.44 14.91 27.09
C THR A 82 -6.26 14.97 26.13
N SER A 83 -5.13 14.37 26.50
CA SER A 83 -3.90 14.25 25.72
C SER A 83 -4.02 13.43 24.44
N LYS A 84 -5.24 13.24 23.92
CA LYS A 84 -5.53 12.42 22.74
C LYS A 84 -5.71 13.31 21.51
N PRO A 85 -5.17 12.92 20.34
CA PRO A 85 -5.31 13.71 19.13
C PRO A 85 -6.79 13.87 18.77
N VAL A 86 -7.22 15.11 18.54
CA VAL A 86 -8.57 15.43 18.08
C VAL A 86 -8.72 14.95 16.64
N ILE A 87 -9.45 13.86 16.44
CA ILE A 87 -9.79 13.33 15.12
C ILE A 87 -11.09 13.96 14.61
N SER A 88 -11.20 14.17 13.30
CA SER A 88 -12.46 14.57 12.67
C SER A 88 -13.47 13.42 12.63
N ASN A 89 -14.77 13.73 12.51
CA ASN A 89 -15.81 12.71 12.35
C ASN A 89 -15.54 11.81 11.13
N LYS A 90 -15.10 12.39 10.01
CA LYS A 90 -14.70 11.64 8.80
C LYS A 90 -13.54 10.68 9.07
N GLN A 91 -12.55 11.09 9.87
CA GLN A 91 -11.44 10.21 10.28
C GLN A 91 -11.91 9.10 11.24
N ALA A 92 -12.84 9.40 12.15
CA ALA A 92 -13.40 8.40 13.05
C ALA A 92 -14.19 7.34 12.27
N GLU A 93 -15.01 7.75 11.30
CA GLU A 93 -15.73 6.85 10.40
C GLU A 93 -14.77 6.02 9.55
N ALA A 94 -13.75 6.62 8.95
CA ALA A 94 -12.73 5.91 8.18
C ALA A 94 -12.02 4.83 9.01
N ARG A 95 -11.72 5.09 10.29
CA ARG A 95 -11.14 4.10 11.21
C ARG A 95 -12.09 2.95 11.52
N LEU A 96 -13.38 3.23 11.73
CA LEU A 96 -14.38 2.20 11.97
C LEU A 96 -14.55 1.30 10.73
N VAL A 97 -14.59 1.89 9.55
CA VAL A 97 -14.67 1.16 8.28
C VAL A 97 -13.40 0.35 8.06
N LEU A 98 -12.22 0.95 8.23
CA LEU A 98 -10.93 0.24 8.13
C LEU A 98 -10.88 -0.96 9.07
N GLY A 99 -11.26 -0.79 10.34
CA GLY A 99 -11.30 -1.89 11.31
C GLY A 99 -12.24 -3.02 10.90
N ARG A 100 -13.41 -2.70 10.32
CA ARG A 100 -14.36 -3.71 9.79
C ARG A 100 -13.79 -4.44 8.57
N VAL A 101 -13.14 -3.72 7.66
CA VAL A 101 -12.51 -4.27 6.46
C VAL A 101 -11.35 -5.20 6.84
N GLU A 102 -10.45 -4.74 7.70
CA GLU A 102 -9.31 -5.56 8.18
C GLU A 102 -9.79 -6.79 8.94
N SER A 103 -10.84 -6.65 9.76
CA SER A 103 -11.45 -7.79 10.46
C SER A 103 -12.06 -8.82 9.50
N PHE A 104 -12.69 -8.37 8.41
CA PHE A 104 -13.22 -9.25 7.38
C PHE A 104 -12.09 -10.01 6.67
N VAL A 105 -11.07 -9.30 6.19
CA VAL A 105 -9.93 -9.92 5.49
C VAL A 105 -9.23 -10.92 6.42
N LYS A 106 -9.02 -10.55 7.70
CA LYS A 106 -8.43 -11.45 8.71
C LYS A 106 -9.27 -12.70 8.96
N LYS A 107 -10.61 -12.60 8.94
CA LYS A 107 -11.52 -13.73 9.15
C LYS A 107 -11.51 -14.71 7.99
N ASN A 108 -11.39 -14.22 6.75
CA ASN A 108 -11.47 -15.05 5.55
C ASN A 108 -10.11 -15.56 5.04
N THR A 109 -9.01 -14.91 5.44
CA THR A 109 -7.66 -15.35 5.11
C THR A 109 -6.91 -15.75 6.40
N SER A 110 -6.00 -14.91 6.88
CA SER A 110 -5.34 -15.02 8.18
C SER A 110 -4.69 -13.69 8.55
N HIS A 111 -4.06 -13.64 9.73
CA HIS A 111 -3.32 -12.45 10.16
C HIS A 111 -2.12 -12.12 9.25
N ASP A 112 -1.45 -13.14 8.73
CA ASP A 112 -0.25 -12.98 7.90
C ASP A 112 -0.58 -12.33 6.55
N TYR A 113 -1.73 -12.68 5.96
CA TYR A 113 -2.20 -12.17 4.68
C TYR A 113 -2.54 -10.68 4.79
N LEU A 114 -3.25 -10.31 5.87
CA LEU A 114 -3.52 -8.91 6.20
C LEU A 114 -2.23 -8.12 6.41
N SER A 115 -1.26 -8.69 7.13
CA SER A 115 0.04 -8.05 7.38
C SER A 115 0.80 -7.80 6.07
N VAL A 116 0.88 -8.81 5.19
CA VAL A 116 1.51 -8.69 3.87
C VAL A 116 0.82 -7.62 3.04
N MET A 117 -0.51 -7.63 2.96
CA MET A 117 -1.29 -6.62 2.22
C MET A 117 -1.04 -5.22 2.76
N ARG A 118 -1.12 -5.02 4.09
CA ARG A 118 -0.89 -3.72 4.71
C ARG A 118 0.51 -3.19 4.47
N ASN A 119 1.52 -4.05 4.57
CA ASN A 119 2.92 -3.69 4.33
C ASN A 119 3.16 -3.30 2.87
N VAL A 120 2.58 -4.03 1.91
CA VAL A 120 2.69 -3.66 0.49
C VAL A 120 1.93 -2.38 0.16
N VAL A 121 0.68 -2.26 0.62
CA VAL A 121 -0.24 -1.24 0.14
C VAL A 121 -0.11 0.06 0.91
N VAL A 122 0.00 0.02 2.24
CA VAL A 122 0.02 1.21 3.11
C VAL A 122 1.44 1.70 3.36
N TYR A 123 2.35 0.78 3.65
CA TYR A 123 3.75 1.11 3.97
C TYR A 123 4.68 1.10 2.76
N ASP A 124 4.14 0.77 1.58
CA ASP A 124 4.89 0.67 0.33
C ASP A 124 6.13 -0.23 0.41
N GLU A 125 6.06 -1.32 1.18
CA GLU A 125 7.16 -2.27 1.31
C GLU A 125 7.15 -3.28 0.15
N SER A 126 8.32 -3.51 -0.43
CA SER A 126 8.48 -4.55 -1.46
C SER A 126 8.44 -5.95 -0.83
N MET A 127 8.03 -6.96 -1.61
CA MET A 127 8.06 -8.35 -1.16
C MET A 127 9.47 -8.77 -0.74
N ARG A 128 10.49 -8.24 -1.40
CA ARG A 128 11.90 -8.51 -1.05
C ARG A 128 12.27 -7.96 0.33
N GLU A 129 11.77 -6.78 0.69
CA GLU A 129 11.97 -6.20 2.02
C GLU A 129 11.22 -7.00 3.09
N GLN A 130 9.98 -7.39 2.82
CA GLN A 130 9.21 -8.22 3.73
C GLN A 130 9.85 -9.59 3.94
N GLN A 131 10.39 -10.21 2.88
CA GLN A 131 11.15 -11.46 2.98
C GLN A 131 12.39 -11.35 3.87
N ARG A 132 13.09 -10.21 3.80
CA ARG A 132 14.26 -9.93 4.64
C ARG A 132 13.88 -9.72 6.10
N LYS A 133 12.74 -9.07 6.36
CA LYS A 133 12.26 -8.76 7.71
C LYS A 133 11.60 -9.96 8.42
N TYR A 134 10.82 -10.75 7.69
CA TYR A 134 9.90 -11.75 8.27
C TYR A 134 10.24 -13.21 7.89
N GLY A 135 11.24 -13.46 7.05
CA GLY A 135 11.77 -14.80 6.79
C GLY A 135 11.03 -15.65 5.74
N GLY A 136 11.20 -16.98 5.83
CA GLY A 136 10.99 -17.94 4.73
C GLY A 136 9.55 -18.15 4.24
N ASN A 137 8.53 -17.92 5.07
CA ASN A 137 7.13 -18.13 4.67
C ASN A 137 6.66 -17.05 3.68
N VAL A 138 7.01 -15.78 3.93
CA VAL A 138 6.80 -14.67 2.98
C VAL A 138 7.64 -14.86 1.71
N ARG A 139 8.76 -15.60 1.80
CA ARG A 139 9.64 -15.90 0.66
C ARG A 139 9.03 -16.83 -0.38
N ARG A 140 8.20 -17.79 0.04
CA ARG A 140 7.57 -18.74 -0.89
C ARG A 140 6.16 -18.34 -1.28
N GLN A 141 5.40 -17.72 -0.37
CA GLN A 141 3.96 -17.50 -0.56
C GLN A 141 3.51 -16.04 -0.53
N GLY A 142 4.39 -15.07 -0.24
CA GLY A 142 4.00 -13.67 -0.03
C GLY A 142 3.19 -13.04 -1.18
N MET A 143 3.51 -13.38 -2.44
CA MET A 143 2.71 -12.92 -3.58
C MET A 143 1.33 -13.57 -3.69
N SER A 144 1.20 -14.85 -3.32
CA SER A 144 -0.12 -15.52 -3.24
C SER A 144 -0.93 -14.88 -2.14
N MET A 145 -0.33 -14.71 -0.96
CA MET A 145 -0.96 -14.08 0.20
C MET A 145 -1.49 -12.69 -0.11
N LEU A 146 -0.71 -11.88 -0.85
CA LEU A 146 -1.15 -10.57 -1.31
C LEU A 146 -2.37 -10.67 -2.24
N ARG A 147 -2.33 -11.56 -3.25
CA ARG A 147 -3.44 -11.71 -4.20
C ARG A 147 -4.72 -12.13 -3.50
N ASP A 148 -4.63 -13.16 -2.67
CA ASP A 148 -5.78 -13.71 -1.93
C ASP A 148 -6.37 -12.66 -0.98
N ALA A 149 -5.51 -11.86 -0.31
CA ALA A 149 -5.97 -10.75 0.53
C ALA A 149 -6.65 -9.64 -0.28
N LEU A 150 -6.12 -9.29 -1.46
CA LEU A 150 -6.71 -8.29 -2.34
C LEU A 150 -8.04 -8.77 -2.97
N ASP A 151 -8.20 -10.07 -3.21
CA ASP A 151 -9.46 -10.65 -3.68
C ASP A 151 -10.54 -10.58 -2.60
N GLU A 152 -10.20 -10.87 -1.35
CA GLU A 152 -11.11 -10.68 -0.21
C GLU A 152 -11.46 -9.20 0.02
N LEU A 153 -10.48 -8.32 -0.16
CA LEU A 153 -10.67 -6.88 -0.08
C LEU A 153 -11.63 -6.37 -1.16
N TYR A 154 -11.49 -6.87 -2.40
CA TYR A 154 -12.36 -6.50 -3.52
C TYR A 154 -13.82 -6.85 -3.26
N LYS A 155 -14.10 -8.02 -2.65
CA LYS A 155 -15.46 -8.43 -2.25
C LYS A 155 -16.11 -7.45 -1.28
N VAL A 156 -15.32 -6.87 -0.37
CA VAL A 156 -15.80 -5.94 0.66
C VAL A 156 -15.86 -4.50 0.16
N MET A 157 -15.00 -4.13 -0.79
CA MET A 157 -14.91 -2.79 -1.36
C MET A 157 -16.29 -2.30 -1.82
N GLY A 158 -17.06 -3.13 -2.53
CA GLY A 158 -18.40 -2.75 -3.00
C GLY A 158 -19.38 -2.36 -1.88
N LYS A 159 -19.23 -2.96 -0.69
CA LYS A 159 -20.09 -2.66 0.47
C LYS A 159 -19.75 -1.34 1.15
N TYR A 160 -18.48 -0.93 1.08
CA TYR A 160 -17.97 0.26 1.78
C TYR A 160 -17.44 1.35 0.83
N ALA A 161 -17.75 1.25 -0.47
CA ALA A 161 -17.30 2.20 -1.49
C ALA A 161 -17.75 3.65 -1.22
N LYS A 162 -18.84 3.85 -0.48
CA LYS A 162 -19.41 5.17 -0.15
C LYS A 162 -18.60 5.98 0.89
N TYR A 163 -17.60 5.38 1.52
CA TYR A 163 -16.84 6.01 2.62
C TYR A 163 -15.52 6.67 2.18
N ILE A 164 -15.27 6.75 0.87
CA ILE A 164 -14.15 7.47 0.26
C ILE A 164 -14.70 8.67 -0.50
#